data_AF-A0A640W777-F1
#
_entry.id   AF-A0A640W777-F1
#
_cell.length_a   1.000
_cell.length_b   1.000
_cell.length_c   1.000
_cell.angle_alpha   90.00
_cell.angle_beta   90.00
_cell.angle_gamma   90.00
#
_symmetry.space_group_name_H-M   'P 1'
#
loop_
_entity.id
_entity.type
_entity.pdbx_description
1 polymer ?
#
loop_
_entity_poly.entity_id
_entity_poly.type
_entity_poly.pdbx_seq_one_letter_code
_entity_poly.pdbx_strand_id
1 'polypeptide(L)' 'MSISYAKGAALVCRQAVFRDFVTTKGYRAETDAEAACAMREYCGVKSRAEFDSDPSARDRYLAMLNEMNAWLAGNYRG' A
#
# COMPACT_ATOMS: atom_id res chain seq x y z
N MET A 1 -15.77 -13.84 9.14
CA MET A 1 -14.77 -12.89 9.65
C MET A 1 -14.49 -11.90 8.53
N SER A 2 -15.10 -10.69 8.57
CA SER A 2 -14.92 -9.72 7.48
C SER A 2 -13.48 -9.22 7.52
N ILE A 3 -12.69 -9.59 6.52
CA ILE A 3 -11.31 -9.10 6.35
C ILE A 3 -11.43 -7.62 6.00
N SER A 4 -11.14 -6.74 6.97
CA SER A 4 -11.10 -5.30 6.71
C SER A 4 -9.82 -4.98 5.94
N TYR A 5 -9.96 -4.59 4.69
CA TYR A 5 -8.90 -4.07 3.84
C TYR A 5 -8.28 -2.82 4.46
N ALA A 6 -9.06 -2.01 5.19
CA ALA A 6 -8.52 -0.88 5.94
C ALA A 6 -7.50 -1.30 7.00
N LYS A 7 -7.75 -2.41 7.72
CA LYS A 7 -6.80 -2.98 8.68
C LYS A 7 -5.59 -3.59 7.98
N GLY A 8 -5.80 -4.32 6.88
CA GLY A 8 -4.72 -4.87 6.06
C GLY A 8 -3.77 -3.78 5.56
N ALA A 9 -4.33 -2.69 5.01
CA ALA A 9 -3.60 -1.52 4.55
C ALA A 9 -2.75 -0.88 5.66
N ALA A 10 -3.29 -0.78 6.87
CA ALA A 10 -2.53 -0.26 8.02
C ALA A 10 -1.35 -1.16 8.41
N LEU A 11 -1.48 -2.49 8.31
CA LEU A 11 -0.39 -3.43 8.55
C LEU A 11 0.69 -3.33 7.47
N VAL A 12 0.29 -3.19 6.20
CA VAL A 12 1.21 -3.03 5.07
C VAL A 12 2.06 -1.74 5.21
N CYS A 13 1.46 -0.63 5.65
CA CYS A 13 2.19 0.63 5.89
C CYS A 13 3.39 0.49 6.86
N ARG A 14 3.33 -0.49 7.77
CA ARG A 14 4.38 -0.76 8.76
C ARG A 14 5.50 -1.66 8.24
N GLN A 15 5.31 -2.30 7.10
CA GLN A 15 6.33 -3.17 6.53
C GLN A 15 7.42 -2.31 5.89
N ALA A 16 8.68 -2.57 6.24
CA ALA A 16 9.84 -1.88 5.64
C ALA A 16 9.83 -2.00 4.11
N VAL A 17 9.48 -3.18 3.61
CA VAL A 17 9.32 -3.48 2.19
C VAL A 17 8.35 -2.54 1.48
N PHE A 18 7.21 -2.24 2.10
CA PHE A 18 6.25 -1.30 1.51
C PHE A 18 6.82 0.11 1.44
N ARG A 19 7.52 0.54 2.50
CA ARG A 19 8.18 1.85 2.57
C ARG A 19 9.24 1.99 1.47
N ASP A 20 10.05 0.96 1.28
CA ASP A 20 11.05 0.93 0.21
C ASP A 20 10.38 0.99 -1.16
N PHE A 21 9.35 0.17 -1.38
CA PHE A 21 8.58 0.16 -2.62
C PHE A 21 8.02 1.55 -2.97
N VAL A 22 7.31 2.21 -2.05
CA VAL A 22 6.75 3.53 -2.34
C VAL A 22 7.82 4.62 -2.47
N THR A 23 8.97 4.44 -1.81
CA THR A 23 10.14 5.32 -2.01
C THR A 23 10.71 5.19 -3.42
N THR A 24 10.73 3.99 -4.00
CA THR A 24 11.11 3.81 -5.43
C THR A 24 10.14 4.49 -6.40
N LYS A 25 8.89 4.72 -5.95
CA LYS A 25 7.87 5.44 -6.70
C LYS A 25 7.92 6.96 -6.49
N GLY A 26 8.84 7.46 -5.68
CA GLY A 26 9.04 8.89 -5.42
C GLY A 26 8.24 9.43 -4.23
N TYR A 27 7.58 8.59 -3.45
CA TYR A 27 6.88 9.00 -2.23
C TYR A 27 7.81 8.94 -1.02
N ARG A 28 7.52 9.77 0.00
CA ARG A 28 8.19 9.66 1.31
C ARG A 28 7.45 8.65 2.19
N ALA A 29 8.20 7.80 2.89
CA ALA A 29 7.64 6.79 3.79
C ALA A 29 8.57 6.45 4.97
N GLU A 30 9.29 7.44 5.51
CA GLU A 30 10.21 7.22 6.64
C GLU A 30 9.44 6.93 7.94
N THR A 31 8.28 7.57 8.11
CA THR A 31 7.38 7.38 9.24
C THR A 31 6.10 6.63 8.88
N ASP A 32 5.41 6.07 9.88
CA ASP A 32 4.10 5.42 9.71
C ASP A 32 3.05 6.37 9.11
N ALA A 33 3.12 7.66 9.46
CA ALA A 33 2.20 8.67 8.95
C ALA A 33 2.44 8.97 7.47
N GLU A 34 3.71 9.07 7.07
CA GLU A 34 4.09 9.28 5.67
C GLU A 34 3.78 8.05 4.83
N ALA A 35 4.08 6.84 5.29
CA ALA A 35 3.72 5.60 4.60
C ALA A 35 2.19 5.50 4.38
N ALA A 36 1.40 5.89 5.38
CA ALA A 36 -0.05 5.95 5.22
C ALA A 36 -0.52 7.06 4.28
N CYS A 37 0.22 8.18 4.15
CA CYS A 37 -0.05 9.21 3.15
C CYS A 37 0.28 8.71 1.73
N ALA A 38 1.47 8.15 1.55
CA ALA A 38 1.93 7.57 0.30
C ALA A 38 0.94 6.51 -0.23
N MET A 39 0.46 5.61 0.63
CA MET A 39 -0.55 4.61 0.24
C MET A 39 -1.85 5.24 -0.26
N ARG A 40 -2.31 6.30 0.42
CA ARG A 40 -3.55 7.01 0.06
C ARG A 40 -3.41 7.73 -1.27
N GLU A 41 -2.29 8.42 -1.47
CA GLU A 41 -1.97 9.09 -2.73
C GLU A 41 -1.84 8.10 -3.88
N TYR A 42 -1.14 6.98 -3.64
CA TYR A 42 -0.97 5.92 -4.64
C TYR A 42 -2.30 5.31 -5.08
N CYS A 43 -3.16 4.96 -4.11
CA CYS A 43 -4.45 4.34 -4.40
C CYS A 43 -5.53 5.38 -4.80
N GLY A 44 -5.22 6.67 -4.73
CA GLY A 44 -6.17 7.76 -5.02
C GLY A 44 -7.36 7.79 -4.06
N VAL A 45 -7.15 7.50 -2.77
CA VAL A 45 -8.19 7.51 -1.74
C VAL A 45 -7.88 8.55 -0.67
N LYS A 46 -8.91 9.09 -0.02
CA LYS A 46 -8.76 10.05 1.10
C LYS A 46 -8.55 9.33 2.43
N SER A 47 -9.12 8.15 2.59
CA SER A 47 -9.09 7.36 3.81
C SER A 47 -8.98 5.85 3.53
N ARG A 48 -8.26 5.14 4.41
CA ARG A 48 -8.14 3.67 4.35
C ARG A 48 -9.48 2.96 4.49
N ALA A 49 -10.49 3.60 5.11
CA ALA A 49 -11.84 3.05 5.21
C ALA A 49 -12.50 2.85 3.83
N GLU A 50 -12.08 3.62 2.82
CA GLU A 50 -12.59 3.49 1.47
C GLU A 50 -12.23 2.15 0.84
N PHE A 51 -11.18 1.48 1.30
CA PHE A 51 -10.86 0.12 0.84
C PHE A 51 -11.92 -0.92 1.24
N ASP A 52 -12.71 -0.66 2.27
CA ASP A 52 -13.80 -1.54 2.70
C ASP A 52 -15.13 -1.18 2.04
N SER A 53 -15.38 0.10 1.75
CA SER A 53 -16.66 0.61 1.25
C SER A 53 -16.71 0.83 -0.26
N ASP A 54 -15.57 1.08 -0.92
CA ASP A 54 -15.47 1.32 -2.36
C ASP A 54 -14.72 0.16 -3.04
N PRO A 55 -15.42 -0.66 -3.84
CA PRO A 55 -14.80 -1.73 -4.62
C PRO A 55 -13.66 -1.25 -5.53
N SER A 56 -13.75 -0.03 -6.06
CA SER A 56 -12.71 0.53 -6.95
C SER A 56 -11.44 0.85 -6.17
N ALA A 57 -11.58 1.42 -4.98
CA ALA A 57 -10.47 1.65 -4.06
C ALA A 57 -9.80 0.34 -3.64
N ARG A 58 -10.60 -0.69 -3.37
CA ARG A 58 -10.10 -2.05 -3.07
C ARG A 58 -9.31 -2.63 -4.23
N ASP A 59 -9.80 -2.51 -5.46
CA ASP A 59 -9.09 -3.05 -6.64
C ASP A 59 -7.75 -2.34 -6.86
N ARG A 60 -7.68 -1.01 -6.65
CA ARG A 60 -6.41 -0.26 -6.70
C ARG A 60 -5.45 -0.69 -5.60
N TYR A 61 -5.94 -0.94 -4.39
CA TYR A 61 -5.12 -1.47 -3.29
C TYR A 61 -4.55 -2.85 -3.62
N LEU A 62 -5.37 -3.75 -4.17
CA LEU A 62 -4.90 -5.08 -4.61
C LEU A 62 -3.90 -4.98 -5.77
N ALA A 63 -4.12 -4.08 -6.72
CA ALA A 63 -3.16 -3.82 -7.80
C ALA A 63 -1.81 -3.32 -7.28
N MET A 64 -1.81 -2.39 -6.32
CA MET A 64 -0.60 -1.93 -5.64
C MET A 64 0.15 -3.07 -4.95
N LEU A 65 -0.56 -3.97 -4.25
CA LEU A 65 0.07 -5.14 -3.63
C LEU A 65 0.70 -6.09 -4.65
N ASN A 66 0.03 -6.34 -5.77
CA ASN A 66 0.59 -7.15 -6.85
C ASN A 66 1.84 -6.51 -7.46
N GLU A 67 1.84 -5.20 -7.64
CA GLU A 67 2.99 -4.46 -8.14
C GLU A 67 4.17 -4.49 -7.16
N MET A 68 3.90 -4.32 -5.87
CA MET A 68 4.91 -4.47 -4.83
C MET A 68 5.50 -5.89 -4.81
N ASN A 69 4.66 -6.92 -4.92
CA ASN A 69 5.12 -8.31 -4.98
C ASN A 69 5.95 -8.58 -6.24
N ALA A 70 5.57 -8.02 -7.39
CA ALA A 70 6.34 -8.13 -8.63
C ALA A 70 7.70 -7.41 -8.51
N TRP A 71 7.72 -6.23 -7.90
CA TRP A 71 8.95 -5.49 -7.59
C TRP A 71 9.87 -6.31 -6.67
N LEU A 72 9.34 -6.89 -5.60
CA LEU A 72 10.08 -7.78 -4.70
C LEU A 72 10.67 -8.99 -5.42
N ALA A 73 9.88 -9.67 -6.26
CA ALA A 73 10.34 -10.83 -7.02
C ALA A 73 11.44 -10.45 -8.02
N GLY A 74 11.37 -9.24 -8.61
CA GLY A 74 12.42 -8.69 -9.46
C GLY A 74 13.69 -8.34 -8.70
N ASN A 75 13.56 -7.81 -7.48
CA ASN A 75 14.69 -7.46 -6.60
C ASN A 75 15.37 -8.67 -5.96
N TYR A 76 14.66 -9.79 -5.81
CA TYR A 76 15.21 -11.06 -5.28
C TYR A 76 16.12 -11.82 -6.27
N ARG A 77 16.40 -11.25 -7.46
CA ARG A 77 17.40 -11.76 -8.41
C ARG A 77 18.81 -11.17 -8.23
N GLY A 78 19.07 -10.50 -7.10
CA GLY A 78 20.41 -10.10 -6.67
C GLY A 78 21.22 -11.25 -6.09
#